data_AF-A0A7X9CG90-F1
#
_entry.id   AF-A0A7X9CG90-F1
#
_cell.length_a   1.000
_cell.length_b   1.000
_cell.length_c   1.000
_cell.angle_alpha   90.00
_cell.angle_beta   90.00
_cell.angle_gamma   90.00
#
_symmetry.space_group_name_H-M   'P 1'
#
loop_
_entity.id
_entity.type
_entity.pdbx_description
1 polymer ?
#
loop_
_entity_poly.entity_id
_entity_poly.type
_entity_poly.pdbx_seq_one_letter_code
_entity_poly.pdbx_strand_id
1 'polypeptide(L)'
;MEKVKLIIDNSINKIIMDTANDDKIRDLERRHENKTHFIPKKYRVFSGLLQSMNIKFGDFIELLFQEIVNHSSEYILDELSGLSSGKFKISVTNDNLIDEYITNRQTISSTDEELERDFNLLLSEINKNCIENQSKLESEYELNHDIDLFFRDGNHHYIYAEIKYNDDHDSGKFIDINRKFIKTYSYLYEKLLIRYGYNVEKFTLKPCIFFFNNQRKIGNIYVPENTNIYRGEEIFKKFFRDIKYEDIDNYLINISENKEIVKKFDDLYDKVMKK
;
A
#
# COMPACT_ATOMS: atom_id res chain seq x y z
N MET A 1 15.92 -16.80 -0.65
CA MET A 1 15.68 -16.54 0.80
C MET A 1 16.79 -15.70 1.45
N GLU A 2 18.08 -16.03 1.31
CA GLU A 2 19.17 -15.26 1.97
C GLU A 2 19.21 -13.77 1.61
N LYS A 3 19.02 -13.42 0.34
CA LYS A 3 18.95 -12.02 -0.11
C LYS A 3 17.78 -11.24 0.53
N VAL A 4 16.61 -11.87 0.62
CA VAL A 4 15.42 -11.28 1.26
C VAL A 4 15.68 -11.04 2.74
N LYS A 5 16.30 -12.00 3.45
CA LYS A 5 16.69 -11.83 4.86
C LYS A 5 17.65 -10.66 5.07
N LEU A 6 18.67 -10.52 4.20
CA LEU A 6 19.60 -9.40 4.26
C LEU A 6 18.89 -8.04 4.06
N ILE A 7 17.91 -7.98 3.16
CA ILE A 7 17.09 -6.78 2.95
C ILE A 7 16.28 -6.46 4.22
N ILE A 8 15.67 -7.48 4.84
CA ILE A 8 14.92 -7.33 6.09
C ILE A 8 15.84 -6.78 7.20
N ASP A 9 17.01 -7.38 7.41
CA ASP A 9 17.97 -6.97 8.45
C ASP A 9 18.44 -5.53 8.28
N ASN A 10 18.85 -5.17 7.07
CA ASN A 10 19.32 -3.82 6.76
C ASN A 10 18.21 -2.80 6.95
N SER A 11 16.98 -3.14 6.56
CA SER A 11 15.82 -2.26 6.68
C SER A 11 15.44 -2.01 8.14
N ILE A 12 15.39 -3.06 8.97
CA ILE A 12 15.09 -2.94 10.40
C ILE A 12 16.12 -2.06 11.09
N ASN A 13 17.41 -2.32 10.84
CA ASN A 13 18.48 -1.50 11.43
C ASN A 13 18.38 -0.03 11.01
N LYS A 14 18.10 0.22 9.73
CA LYS A 14 17.91 1.58 9.21
C LYS A 14 16.72 2.28 9.85
N ILE A 15 15.57 1.60 9.98
CA ILE A 15 14.36 2.16 10.62
C ILE A 15 14.69 2.61 12.04
N ILE A 16 15.37 1.75 12.83
CA ILE A 16 15.74 2.04 14.21
C ILE A 16 16.70 3.24 14.26
N MET A 17 17.77 3.23 13.46
CA MET A 17 18.77 4.31 13.46
C MET A 17 18.19 5.66 13.02
N ASP A 18 17.36 5.68 11.97
CA ASP A 18 16.79 6.90 11.42
C ASP A 18 15.69 7.51 12.31
N THR A 19 15.17 6.76 13.29
CA THR A 19 14.15 7.24 14.23
C THR A 19 14.74 7.56 15.61
N ALA A 20 15.77 6.84 16.05
CA ALA A 20 16.40 6.99 17.37
C ALA A 20 17.44 8.14 17.50
N ASN A 21 17.57 9.00 16.48
CA ASN A 21 18.54 10.11 16.50
C ASN A 21 18.10 11.30 17.36
N ASP A 22 19.06 12.10 17.80
CA ASP A 22 18.81 13.22 18.71
C ASP A 22 17.96 14.35 18.09
N ASP A 23 18.04 14.55 16.77
CA ASP A 23 17.25 15.57 16.08
C ASP A 23 15.76 15.25 16.12
N LYS A 24 15.39 13.99 15.85
CA LYS A 24 14.00 13.53 15.95
C LYS A 24 13.47 13.63 17.37
N ILE A 25 14.28 13.28 18.36
CA ILE A 25 13.91 13.41 19.78
C ILE A 25 13.67 14.88 20.13
N ARG A 26 14.59 15.78 19.78
CA ARG A 26 14.47 17.22 20.03
C ARG A 26 13.24 17.84 19.36
N ASP A 27 12.96 17.46 18.11
CA ASP A 27 11.77 17.94 17.41
C ASP A 27 10.47 17.48 18.09
N LEU A 28 10.40 16.23 18.53
CA LEU A 28 9.27 15.71 19.30
C LEU A 28 9.12 16.45 20.64
N GLU A 29 10.21 16.63 21.39
CA GLU A 29 10.22 17.39 22.65
C GLU A 29 9.63 18.79 22.42
N ARG A 30 10.12 19.53 21.42
CA ARG A 30 9.64 20.85 21.05
C ARG A 30 8.15 20.85 20.70
N ARG A 31 7.69 19.86 19.93
CA ARG A 31 6.26 19.71 19.58
C ARG A 31 5.36 19.42 20.78
N HIS A 32 5.92 18.87 21.86
CA HIS A 32 5.18 18.49 23.06
C HIS A 32 5.33 19.46 24.24
N GLU A 33 6.27 20.41 24.18
CA GLU A 33 6.58 21.39 25.24
C GLU A 33 5.35 22.21 25.65
N ASN A 34 4.63 22.75 24.66
CA ASN A 34 3.53 23.67 24.88
C ASN A 34 2.14 23.00 24.83
N LYS A 35 2.10 21.66 24.83
CA LYS A 35 0.84 20.91 24.74
C LYS A 35 0.34 20.53 26.13
N THR A 36 -0.76 21.14 26.57
CA THR A 36 -1.52 20.72 27.75
C THR A 36 -2.02 19.28 27.59
N HIS A 37 -1.54 18.36 28.42
CA HIS A 37 -1.91 16.94 28.35
C HIS A 37 -1.65 16.25 29.69
N PHE A 38 -2.43 15.22 30.03
CA PHE A 38 -2.23 14.41 31.24
C PHE A 38 -1.09 13.38 31.14
N ILE A 39 -0.61 13.07 29.93
CA ILE A 39 0.47 12.08 29.71
C ILE A 39 1.79 12.85 29.79
N PRO A 40 2.77 12.41 30.61
CA PRO A 40 4.03 13.13 30.75
C PRO A 40 4.77 13.25 29.41
N LYS A 41 5.47 14.38 29.22
CA LYS A 41 6.18 14.72 27.98
C LYS A 41 7.05 13.58 27.45
N LYS A 42 7.83 12.93 28.32
CA LYS A 42 8.76 11.84 27.96
C LYS A 42 8.05 10.64 27.31
N TYR A 43 6.91 10.21 27.85
CA TYR A 43 6.10 9.13 27.26
C TYR A 43 5.48 9.54 25.93
N ARG A 44 5.07 10.81 25.77
CA ARG A 44 4.55 11.32 24.48
C ARG A 44 5.65 11.36 23.41
N VAL A 45 6.87 11.76 23.78
CA VAL A 45 8.05 11.71 22.89
C VAL A 45 8.35 10.27 22.50
N PHE A 46 8.47 9.36 23.47
CA PHE A 46 8.75 7.95 23.21
C PHE A 46 7.68 7.31 22.31
N SER A 47 6.39 7.55 22.61
CA SER A 47 5.28 7.10 21.77
C SER A 47 5.36 7.64 20.34
N GLY A 48 5.74 8.91 20.16
CA GLY A 48 5.95 9.50 18.83
C GLY A 48 7.09 8.86 18.04
N LEU A 49 8.14 8.39 18.71
CA LEU A 49 9.23 7.64 18.07
C LEU A 49 8.74 6.28 17.58
N LEU A 50 8.03 5.52 18.44
CA LEU A 50 7.46 4.23 18.09
C LEU A 50 6.44 4.34 16.95
N GLN A 51 5.61 5.39 16.97
CA GLN A 51 4.69 5.67 15.86
C GLN A 51 5.45 5.95 14.56
N SER A 52 6.56 6.70 14.61
CA SER A 52 7.39 6.94 13.43
C SER A 52 8.03 5.65 12.90
N MET A 53 8.40 4.71 13.77
CA MET A 53 8.91 3.40 13.35
C MET A 53 7.82 2.57 12.66
N ASN A 54 6.60 2.56 13.21
CA ASN A 54 5.47 1.86 12.61
C ASN A 54 5.12 2.37 11.21
N ILE A 55 5.17 3.69 11.00
CA ILE A 55 4.97 4.29 9.65
C ILE A 55 6.05 3.76 8.69
N LYS A 56 7.32 3.86 9.07
CA LYS A 56 8.43 3.38 8.23
C LYS A 56 8.42 1.87 8.01
N PHE A 57 7.80 1.11 8.91
CA PHE A 57 7.62 -0.32 8.71
C PHE A 57 6.63 -0.60 7.57
N GLY A 58 5.60 0.22 7.40
CA GLY A 58 4.73 0.21 6.21
C GLY A 58 5.53 0.41 4.92
N ASP A 59 6.34 1.47 4.86
CA ASP A 59 7.23 1.75 3.72
C ASP A 59 8.19 0.58 3.43
N PHE A 60 8.68 -0.08 4.47
CA PHE A 60 9.53 -1.27 4.34
C PHE A 60 8.78 -2.45 3.69
N ILE A 61 7.51 -2.69 4.02
CA ILE A 61 6.74 -3.77 3.41
C ILE A 61 6.57 -3.51 1.91
N GLU A 62 6.34 -2.26 1.51
CA GLU A 62 6.28 -1.87 0.10
C GLU A 62 7.58 -2.22 -0.63
N LEU A 63 8.73 -1.82 -0.05
CA LEU A 63 10.05 -2.14 -0.59
C LEU A 63 10.32 -3.65 -0.63
N LEU A 64 9.88 -4.40 0.39
CA LEU A 64 10.01 -5.84 0.45
C LEU A 64 9.30 -6.51 -0.74
N PHE A 65 8.08 -6.08 -1.06
CA PHE A 65 7.37 -6.62 -2.22
C PHE A 65 8.03 -6.25 -3.55
N GLN A 66 8.56 -5.03 -3.69
CA GLN A 66 9.33 -4.66 -4.89
C GLN A 66 10.57 -5.55 -5.06
N GLU A 67 11.29 -5.83 -3.98
CA GLU A 67 12.45 -6.72 -3.99
C GLU A 67 12.08 -8.18 -4.30
N ILE A 68 10.93 -8.65 -3.81
CA ILE A 68 10.38 -9.97 -4.14
C ILE A 68 10.10 -10.06 -5.65
N VAL A 69 9.45 -9.05 -6.24
CA VAL A 69 9.19 -9.01 -7.68
C VAL A 69 10.49 -8.97 -8.47
N ASN A 70 11.46 -8.13 -8.09
CA ASN A 70 12.76 -8.02 -8.76
C ASN A 70 13.55 -9.34 -8.79
N HIS A 71 13.29 -10.24 -7.85
CA HIS A 71 13.92 -11.56 -7.78
C HIS A 71 13.01 -12.70 -8.29
N SER A 72 11.81 -12.38 -8.76
CA SER A 72 10.92 -13.34 -9.38
C SER A 72 11.40 -13.71 -10.78
N SER A 73 11.29 -14.99 -11.14
CA SER A 73 11.43 -15.42 -12.54
C SER A 73 10.16 -15.23 -13.37
N GLU A 74 9.01 -15.04 -12.71
CA GLU A 74 7.69 -14.97 -13.37
C GLU A 74 7.27 -13.52 -13.67
N TYR A 75 7.71 -12.58 -12.82
CA TYR A 75 7.24 -11.21 -12.84
C TYR A 75 8.36 -10.19 -13.08
N ILE A 76 7.99 -9.09 -13.71
CA ILE A 76 8.84 -7.95 -14.04
C ILE A 76 8.25 -6.74 -13.33
N LEU A 77 9.06 -6.07 -12.51
CA LEU A 77 8.69 -4.80 -11.87
C LEU A 77 8.59 -3.72 -12.95
N ASP A 78 7.48 -2.99 -12.96
CA ASP A 78 7.30 -1.87 -13.88
C ASP A 78 7.95 -0.59 -13.34
N GLU A 79 8.38 0.29 -14.23
CA GLU A 79 9.04 1.56 -13.87
C GLU A 79 8.15 2.51 -13.05
N LEU A 80 6.82 2.33 -13.09
CA LEU A 80 5.90 3.11 -12.28
C LEU A 80 5.77 2.58 -10.83
N SER A 81 6.32 1.41 -10.52
CA SER A 81 6.28 0.84 -9.17
C SER A 81 7.15 1.64 -8.20
N GLY A 82 6.65 1.87 -6.98
CA GLY A 82 7.35 2.67 -5.96
C GLY A 82 7.46 4.16 -6.30
N LEU A 83 6.74 4.62 -7.33
CA LEU A 83 6.78 6.03 -7.72
C LEU A 83 6.11 6.86 -6.62
N SER A 84 6.84 7.84 -6.09
CA SER A 84 6.30 8.84 -5.17
C SER A 84 5.89 10.10 -5.91
N SER A 85 4.68 10.60 -5.61
CA SER A 85 4.14 11.86 -6.15
C SER A 85 4.15 11.93 -7.68
N GLY A 86 3.80 10.83 -8.35
CA GLY A 86 3.66 10.77 -9.79
C GLY A 86 2.50 11.63 -10.28
N LYS A 87 2.67 12.32 -11.40
CA LYS A 87 1.62 13.13 -12.03
C LYS A 87 0.75 12.28 -12.93
N PHE A 88 -0.50 12.13 -12.53
CA PHE A 88 -1.51 11.38 -13.26
C PHE A 88 -2.67 12.28 -13.66
N LYS A 89 -3.25 11.99 -14.81
CA LYS A 89 -4.47 12.66 -15.26
C LYS A 89 -5.66 11.80 -14.89
N ILE A 90 -6.74 12.45 -14.51
CA ILE A 90 -8.05 11.84 -14.41
C ILE A 90 -9.04 12.69 -15.17
N SER A 91 -9.95 12.02 -15.85
CA SER A 91 -11.08 12.67 -16.45
C SER A 91 -12.17 12.95 -15.42
N VAL A 92 -12.86 14.07 -15.56
CA VAL A 92 -13.96 14.43 -14.64
C VAL A 92 -15.06 13.35 -14.62
N THR A 93 -15.30 12.69 -15.76
CA THR A 93 -16.28 11.60 -15.84
C THR A 93 -15.86 10.40 -15.01
N ASN A 94 -14.62 9.92 -15.13
CA ASN A 94 -14.15 8.80 -14.31
C ASN A 94 -14.05 9.17 -12.84
N ASP A 95 -13.68 10.40 -12.53
CA ASP A 95 -13.64 10.89 -11.15
C ASP A 95 -15.01 10.83 -10.48
N ASN A 96 -16.03 11.38 -11.14
CA ASN A 96 -17.42 11.35 -10.68
C ASN A 96 -17.96 9.93 -10.57
N LEU A 97 -17.66 9.06 -11.55
CA LEU A 97 -18.08 7.66 -11.55
C LEU A 97 -17.54 6.91 -10.33
N ILE A 98 -16.28 7.14 -9.97
CA ILE A 98 -15.66 6.52 -8.79
C ILE A 98 -16.27 7.07 -7.51
N ASP A 99 -16.49 8.38 -7.41
CA ASP A 99 -17.11 8.98 -6.23
C ASP A 99 -18.56 8.54 -6.02
N GLU A 100 -19.33 8.38 -7.10
CA GLU A 100 -20.67 7.79 -7.05
C GLU A 100 -20.63 6.34 -6.58
N TYR A 101 -19.72 5.51 -7.11
CA TYR A 101 -19.56 4.13 -6.69
C TYR A 101 -19.27 4.03 -5.17
N ILE A 102 -18.29 4.79 -4.69
CA ILE A 102 -17.91 4.83 -3.27
C ILE A 102 -19.08 5.30 -2.40
N THR A 103 -19.87 6.27 -2.86
CA THR A 103 -21.06 6.77 -2.15
C THR A 103 -22.16 5.71 -2.09
N ASN A 104 -22.43 5.03 -3.20
CA ASN A 104 -23.46 3.99 -3.28
C ASN A 104 -23.12 2.78 -2.39
N ARG A 105 -21.85 2.39 -2.30
CA ARG A 105 -21.42 1.30 -1.41
C ARG A 105 -21.59 1.59 0.07
N GLN A 106 -21.63 2.86 0.47
CA GLN A 106 -21.89 3.24 1.87
C GLN A 106 -23.38 3.15 2.27
N THR A 107 -24.28 3.17 1.29
CA THR A 107 -25.73 3.26 1.54
C THR A 107 -26.48 1.98 1.21
N ILE A 108 -25.91 1.11 0.38
CA ILE A 108 -26.53 -0.13 -0.10
C ILE A 108 -25.84 -1.33 0.55
N SER A 109 -26.61 -2.19 1.21
CA SER A 109 -26.14 -3.52 1.59
C SER A 109 -26.16 -4.42 0.35
N SER A 110 -25.04 -5.04 0.01
CA SER A 110 -24.91 -5.97 -1.11
C SER A 110 -24.26 -7.27 -0.65
N THR A 111 -24.56 -8.39 -1.31
CA THR A 111 -23.80 -9.64 -1.11
C THR A 111 -22.40 -9.52 -1.72
N ASP A 112 -21.50 -10.47 -1.38
CA ASP A 112 -20.15 -10.50 -1.95
C ASP A 112 -20.20 -10.67 -3.49
N GLU A 113 -21.15 -11.44 -4.02
CA GLU A 113 -21.34 -11.62 -5.46
C GLU A 113 -21.83 -10.34 -6.16
N GLU A 114 -22.73 -9.60 -5.51
CA GLU A 114 -23.20 -8.30 -6.00
C GLU A 114 -22.08 -7.27 -5.98
N LEU A 115 -21.25 -7.26 -4.92
CA LEU A 115 -20.07 -6.41 -4.85
C LEU A 115 -19.09 -6.73 -5.99
N GLU A 116 -18.82 -8.01 -6.24
CA GLU A 116 -17.94 -8.43 -7.33
C GLU A 116 -18.47 -8.00 -8.70
N ARG A 117 -19.75 -8.22 -8.96
CA ARG A 117 -20.38 -7.78 -10.21
C ARG A 117 -20.29 -6.26 -10.37
N ASP A 118 -20.69 -5.50 -9.34
CA ASP A 118 -20.75 -4.04 -9.41
C ASP A 118 -19.34 -3.43 -9.53
N PHE A 119 -18.33 -4.01 -8.88
CA PHE A 119 -16.93 -3.61 -9.04
C PHE A 119 -16.40 -3.88 -10.45
N ASN A 120 -16.68 -5.05 -11.03
CA ASN A 120 -16.28 -5.36 -12.41
C ASN A 120 -16.97 -4.43 -13.43
N LEU A 121 -18.23 -4.07 -13.19
CA LEU A 121 -18.93 -3.08 -14.01
C LEU A 121 -18.25 -1.70 -13.91
N LEU A 122 -17.88 -1.25 -12.71
CA LEU A 122 -17.12 -0.02 -12.50
C LEU A 122 -15.82 -0.02 -13.31
N LEU A 123 -14.99 -1.07 -13.19
CA LEU A 123 -13.72 -1.15 -13.93
C LEU A 123 -13.95 -1.14 -15.45
N SER A 124 -14.99 -1.82 -15.93
CA SER A 124 -15.36 -1.82 -17.35
C SER A 124 -15.75 -0.43 -17.86
N GLU A 125 -16.56 0.32 -17.10
CA GLU A 125 -16.95 1.68 -17.48
C GLU A 125 -15.76 2.65 -17.40
N ILE A 126 -14.88 2.53 -16.40
CA ILE A 126 -13.62 3.29 -16.33
C ILE A 126 -12.79 3.06 -17.60
N ASN A 127 -12.58 1.79 -17.98
CA ASN A 127 -11.78 1.43 -19.15
C ASN A 127 -12.37 2.01 -20.43
N LYS A 128 -13.69 1.88 -20.60
CA LYS A 128 -14.43 2.43 -21.74
C LYS A 128 -14.25 3.94 -21.84
N ASN A 129 -14.41 4.66 -20.74
CA ASN A 129 -14.21 6.12 -20.72
C ASN A 129 -12.77 6.49 -21.08
N CYS A 130 -11.77 5.80 -20.54
CA CYS A 130 -10.36 6.03 -20.90
C CYS A 130 -10.09 5.83 -22.40
N ILE A 131 -10.75 4.87 -23.05
CA ILE A 131 -10.63 4.63 -24.50
C ILE A 131 -11.32 5.77 -25.28
N GLU A 132 -12.54 6.14 -24.88
CA GLU A 132 -13.33 7.18 -25.56
C GLU A 132 -12.69 8.58 -25.46
N ASN A 133 -11.94 8.85 -24.39
CA ASN A 133 -11.27 10.14 -24.16
C ASN A 133 -10.24 10.52 -25.21
N GLN A 134 -9.71 9.57 -25.97
CA GLN A 134 -8.87 9.90 -27.13
C GLN A 134 -9.62 10.76 -28.16
N SER A 135 -10.93 10.54 -28.29
CA SER A 135 -11.78 11.16 -29.31
C SER A 135 -12.61 12.34 -28.79
N LYS A 136 -12.73 12.48 -27.46
CA LYS A 136 -13.52 13.52 -26.81
C LYS A 136 -12.57 14.55 -26.17
N LEU A 137 -12.88 15.84 -26.33
CA LEU A 137 -12.24 16.92 -25.56
C LEU A 137 -12.77 16.88 -24.12
N GLU A 138 -12.54 15.77 -23.42
CA GLU A 138 -12.95 15.60 -22.04
C GLU A 138 -12.10 16.51 -21.13
N SER A 139 -12.75 17.08 -20.12
CA SER A 139 -12.03 17.84 -19.10
C SER A 139 -11.26 16.89 -18.20
N GLU A 140 -9.95 17.08 -18.12
CA GLU A 140 -9.03 16.33 -17.29
C GLU A 140 -8.33 17.26 -16.31
N TYR A 141 -7.95 16.72 -15.16
CA TYR A 141 -7.09 17.43 -14.23
C TYR A 141 -6.00 16.51 -13.69
N GLU A 142 -4.89 17.12 -13.24
CA GLU A 142 -3.73 16.40 -12.74
C GLU A 142 -3.79 16.22 -11.22
N LEU A 143 -3.38 15.03 -10.78
CA LEU A 143 -3.22 14.67 -9.37
C LEU A 143 -1.84 14.06 -9.16
N ASN A 144 -1.27 14.33 -7.98
CA ASN A 144 -0.06 13.65 -7.53
C ASN A 144 -0.45 12.40 -6.76
N HIS A 145 0.20 11.29 -7.10
CA HIS A 145 -0.13 10.00 -6.51
C HIS A 145 1.07 9.07 -6.34
N ASP A 146 1.04 8.30 -5.27
CA ASP A 146 2.05 7.26 -5.01
C ASP A 146 1.55 5.91 -5.55
N ILE A 147 2.43 5.12 -6.15
CA ILE A 147 2.12 3.74 -6.58
C ILE A 147 2.98 2.80 -5.75
N ASP A 148 2.36 2.05 -4.84
CA ASP A 148 3.07 1.12 -3.94
C ASP A 148 3.78 0.01 -4.74
N LEU A 149 3.02 -0.74 -5.55
CA LEU A 149 3.53 -1.86 -6.33
C LEU A 149 2.84 -1.99 -7.69
N PHE A 150 3.64 -2.07 -8.76
CA PHE A 150 3.16 -2.30 -10.11
C PHE A 150 4.08 -3.23 -10.89
N PHE A 151 3.55 -4.36 -11.35
CA PHE A 151 4.36 -5.40 -11.99
C PHE A 151 3.54 -6.17 -13.02
N ARG A 152 4.20 -6.98 -13.83
CA ARG A 152 3.56 -7.78 -14.88
C ARG A 152 4.26 -9.09 -15.13
N ASP A 153 3.58 -10.00 -15.81
CA ASP A 153 4.24 -11.17 -16.39
C ASP A 153 4.84 -10.87 -17.79
N GLY A 154 5.41 -11.92 -18.40
CA GLY A 154 5.93 -11.87 -19.77
C GLY A 154 4.88 -11.64 -20.86
N ASN A 155 3.59 -11.85 -20.57
CA ASN A 155 2.47 -11.67 -21.49
C ASN A 155 1.77 -10.32 -21.31
N HIS A 156 2.35 -9.40 -20.54
CA HIS A 156 1.76 -8.09 -20.25
C HIS A 156 0.43 -8.15 -19.48
N HIS A 157 0.26 -9.17 -18.63
CA HIS A 157 -0.76 -9.13 -17.59
C HIS A 157 -0.25 -8.31 -16.40
N TYR A 158 -0.74 -7.09 -16.27
CA TYR A 158 -0.33 -6.16 -15.21
C TYR A 158 -1.14 -6.38 -13.93
N ILE A 159 -0.45 -6.31 -12.80
CA ILE A 159 -1.01 -6.24 -11.47
C ILE A 159 -0.59 -4.91 -10.84
N TYR A 160 -1.57 -4.11 -10.44
CA TYR A 160 -1.38 -3.00 -9.51
C TYR A 160 -1.79 -3.47 -8.12
N ALA A 161 -0.93 -3.27 -7.13
CA ALA A 161 -1.27 -3.58 -5.75
C ALA A 161 -1.08 -2.34 -4.85
N GLU A 162 -2.13 -1.98 -4.11
CA GLU A 162 -2.03 -1.11 -2.93
C GLU A 162 -1.65 -1.99 -1.74
N ILE A 163 -0.57 -1.65 -1.04
CA ILE A 163 0.00 -2.48 0.02
C ILE A 163 -0.42 -1.90 1.37
N LYS A 164 -0.85 -2.78 2.28
CA LYS A 164 -1.22 -2.44 3.65
C LYS A 164 -0.66 -3.47 4.61
N TYR A 165 -0.25 -3.02 5.79
CA TYR A 165 0.23 -3.94 6.83
C TYR A 165 -0.91 -4.78 7.40
N ASN A 166 -2.03 -4.14 7.75
CA ASN A 166 -3.20 -4.74 8.37
C ASN A 166 -4.50 -4.19 7.77
N ASP A 167 -5.56 -4.98 7.90
CA ASP A 167 -6.93 -4.61 7.63
C ASP A 167 -7.55 -3.97 8.89
N ASP A 168 -7.06 -2.79 9.30
CA ASP A 168 -7.43 -2.14 10.56
C ASP A 168 -7.62 -0.61 10.51
N HIS A 169 -7.96 -0.08 9.34
CA HIS A 169 -8.14 1.35 9.17
C HIS A 169 -9.41 1.91 9.84
N ASP A 170 -9.28 3.09 10.44
CA ASP A 170 -10.42 3.90 10.87
C ASP A 170 -11.37 4.18 9.70
N SER A 171 -12.69 4.20 9.94
CA SER A 171 -13.74 4.23 8.91
C SER A 171 -13.59 5.36 7.86
N GLY A 172 -13.16 6.56 8.28
CA GLY A 172 -12.92 7.68 7.35
C GLY A 172 -11.71 7.42 6.42
N LYS A 173 -10.61 6.91 6.97
CA LYS A 173 -9.44 6.51 6.17
C LYS A 173 -9.76 5.35 5.25
N PHE A 174 -10.64 4.45 5.67
CA PHE A 174 -11.05 3.31 4.88
C PHE A 174 -11.76 3.72 3.57
N ILE A 175 -12.67 4.70 3.62
CA ILE A 175 -13.31 5.25 2.41
C ILE A 175 -12.26 5.86 1.48
N ASP A 176 -11.41 6.73 2.02
CA ASP A 176 -10.43 7.47 1.22
C ASP A 176 -9.40 6.54 0.57
N ILE A 177 -8.97 5.48 1.25
CA ILE A 177 -8.05 4.46 0.70
C ILE A 177 -8.69 3.73 -0.48
N ASN A 178 -9.95 3.29 -0.36
CA ASN A 178 -10.61 2.57 -1.45
C ASN A 178 -10.89 3.50 -2.64
N ARG A 179 -11.28 4.75 -2.39
CA ARG A 179 -11.39 5.77 -3.46
C ARG A 179 -10.05 5.99 -4.15
N LYS A 180 -8.99 6.17 -3.36
CA LYS A 180 -7.60 6.35 -3.83
C LYS A 180 -7.19 5.18 -4.74
N PHE A 181 -7.37 3.95 -4.27
CA PHE A 181 -7.07 2.71 -4.99
C PHE A 181 -7.74 2.60 -6.37
N ILE A 182 -9.05 2.87 -6.46
CA ILE A 182 -9.78 2.79 -7.73
C ILE A 182 -9.34 3.92 -8.68
N LYS A 183 -9.08 5.11 -8.14
CA LYS A 183 -8.52 6.23 -8.91
C LYS A 183 -7.16 5.87 -9.52
N THR A 184 -6.27 5.23 -8.76
CA THR A 184 -4.98 4.73 -9.27
C THR A 184 -5.13 3.76 -10.42
N TYR A 185 -6.10 2.83 -10.32
CA TYR A 185 -6.41 1.90 -11.41
C TYR A 185 -6.74 2.65 -12.71
N SER A 186 -7.60 3.68 -12.64
CA SER A 186 -7.97 4.51 -13.79
C SER A 186 -6.73 5.13 -14.45
N TYR A 187 -5.83 5.71 -13.65
CA TYR A 187 -4.60 6.35 -14.13
C TYR A 187 -3.67 5.36 -14.81
N LEU A 188 -3.48 4.20 -14.19
CA LEU A 188 -2.61 3.15 -14.70
C LEU A 188 -3.16 2.57 -16.00
N TYR A 189 -4.48 2.37 -16.10
CA TYR A 189 -5.11 1.91 -17.32
C TYR A 189 -4.86 2.88 -18.48
N GLU A 190 -5.05 4.18 -18.26
CA GLU A 190 -4.76 5.22 -19.26
C GLU A 190 -3.28 5.24 -19.66
N LYS A 191 -2.35 5.14 -18.69
CA LYS A 191 -0.92 5.03 -18.97
C LYS A 191 -0.59 3.82 -19.84
N LEU A 192 -1.22 2.67 -19.59
CA LEU A 192 -1.05 1.48 -20.40
C LEU A 192 -1.64 1.64 -21.80
N LEU A 193 -2.82 2.26 -21.94
CA LEU A 193 -3.38 2.61 -23.26
C LEU A 193 -2.37 3.43 -24.07
N ILE A 194 -1.83 4.51 -23.49
CA ILE A 194 -0.83 5.35 -24.17
C ILE A 194 0.41 4.54 -24.52
N ARG A 195 0.93 3.74 -23.57
CA ARG A 195 2.13 2.89 -23.75
C ARG A 195 1.97 1.88 -24.90
N TYR A 196 0.78 1.33 -25.08
CA TYR A 196 0.48 0.34 -26.13
C TYR A 196 -0.24 0.94 -27.35
N GLY A 197 -0.29 2.27 -27.48
CA GLY A 197 -0.91 2.95 -28.63
C GLY A 197 -2.41 2.67 -28.77
N TYR A 198 -3.12 2.63 -27.64
CA TYR A 198 -4.56 2.35 -27.50
C TYR A 198 -4.99 0.97 -28.02
N ASN A 199 -4.05 0.03 -28.17
CA ASN A 199 -4.37 -1.36 -28.48
C ASN A 199 -4.66 -2.14 -27.18
N VAL A 200 -5.95 -2.24 -26.85
CA VAL A 200 -6.46 -2.87 -25.61
C VAL A 200 -6.21 -4.38 -25.52
N GLU A 201 -5.92 -5.06 -26.63
CA GLU A 201 -5.65 -6.50 -26.64
C GLU A 201 -4.21 -6.82 -26.21
N LYS A 202 -3.33 -5.81 -26.11
CA LYS A 202 -1.90 -6.00 -25.78
C LYS A 202 -1.61 -6.13 -24.30
N PHE A 203 -2.56 -5.83 -23.43
CA PHE A 203 -2.35 -5.88 -22.00
C PHE A 203 -3.65 -6.18 -21.26
N THR A 204 -3.52 -6.67 -20.03
CA THR A 204 -4.61 -6.64 -19.06
C THR A 204 -4.11 -5.93 -17.81
N LEU A 205 -5.03 -5.37 -17.01
CA LEU A 205 -4.71 -4.73 -15.74
C LEU A 205 -5.66 -5.24 -14.67
N LYS A 206 -5.10 -5.74 -13.57
CA LYS A 206 -5.85 -6.15 -12.39
C LYS A 206 -5.44 -5.32 -11.17
N PRO A 207 -6.38 -4.59 -10.54
CA PRO A 207 -6.11 -3.90 -9.30
C PRO A 207 -6.28 -4.85 -8.11
N CYS A 208 -5.36 -4.82 -7.15
CA CYS A 208 -5.35 -5.66 -5.97
C CYS A 208 -5.09 -4.84 -4.69
N ILE A 209 -5.64 -5.25 -3.56
CA ILE A 209 -5.21 -4.79 -2.24
C ILE A 209 -4.47 -5.94 -1.58
N PHE A 210 -3.22 -5.70 -1.18
CA PHE A 210 -2.40 -6.67 -0.46
C PHE A 210 -2.34 -6.30 1.01
N PHE A 211 -2.88 -7.15 1.87
CA PHE A 211 -2.65 -7.08 3.31
C PHE A 211 -1.52 -8.02 3.68
N PHE A 212 -0.44 -7.50 4.25
CA PHE A 212 0.72 -8.32 4.60
C PHE A 212 0.38 -9.42 5.61
N ASN A 213 -0.50 -9.15 6.58
CA ASN A 213 -0.93 -10.14 7.56
C ASN A 213 -2.20 -10.91 7.14
N ASN A 214 -2.35 -12.13 7.66
CA ASN A 214 -3.50 -13.02 7.39
C ASN A 214 -4.82 -12.54 8.02
N GLN A 215 -4.80 -11.62 8.98
CA GLN A 215 -6.01 -11.25 9.75
C GLN A 215 -7.02 -10.48 8.89
N ARG A 216 -8.27 -10.94 8.92
CA ARG A 216 -9.45 -10.22 8.40
C ARG A 216 -10.22 -9.62 9.57
N LYS A 217 -10.58 -8.33 9.50
CA LYS A 217 -11.41 -7.70 10.55
C LYS A 217 -12.87 -7.52 10.12
N ILE A 218 -13.15 -6.52 9.28
CA ILE A 218 -14.53 -6.04 9.05
C ILE A 218 -15.04 -6.40 7.64
N GLY A 219 -14.17 -6.87 6.74
CA GLY A 219 -14.53 -7.12 5.34
C GLY A 219 -14.66 -5.82 4.55
N ASN A 220 -14.38 -5.89 3.25
CA ASN A 220 -14.42 -4.72 2.39
C ASN A 220 -15.75 -4.64 1.62
N ILE A 221 -16.41 -3.46 1.67
CA ILE A 221 -17.67 -3.18 0.96
C ILE A 221 -17.46 -2.45 -0.38
N TYR A 222 -16.22 -2.09 -0.71
CA TYR A 222 -15.84 -1.35 -1.92
C TYR A 222 -15.05 -2.20 -2.92
N VAL A 223 -14.36 -3.23 -2.44
CA VAL A 223 -13.47 -4.07 -3.25
C VAL A 223 -13.76 -5.53 -2.94
N PRO A 224 -13.97 -6.40 -3.95
CA PRO A 224 -14.35 -7.78 -3.73
C PRO A 224 -13.23 -8.59 -3.05
N GLU A 225 -13.57 -9.26 -1.96
CA GLU A 225 -12.62 -10.01 -1.14
C GLU A 225 -11.95 -11.17 -1.89
N ASN A 226 -12.73 -11.96 -2.63
CA ASN A 226 -12.23 -13.21 -3.21
C ASN A 226 -11.40 -13.01 -4.49
N THR A 227 -11.52 -11.86 -5.14
CA THR A 227 -10.94 -11.62 -6.46
C THR A 227 -9.94 -10.48 -6.49
N ASN A 228 -10.02 -9.49 -5.59
CA ASN A 228 -9.17 -8.31 -5.62
C ASN A 228 -8.43 -8.04 -4.31
N ILE A 229 -8.71 -8.78 -3.24
CA ILE A 229 -7.99 -8.65 -1.98
C ILE A 229 -7.23 -9.94 -1.69
N TYR A 230 -5.98 -9.82 -1.27
CA TYR A 230 -5.13 -10.96 -0.95
C TYR A 230 -4.44 -10.71 0.38
N ARG A 231 -4.41 -11.70 1.27
CA ARG A 231 -3.84 -11.55 2.62
C ARG A 231 -2.73 -12.55 2.88
N GLY A 232 -1.64 -12.10 3.49
CA GLY A 232 -0.51 -12.90 3.92
C GLY A 232 -0.18 -14.02 2.95
N GLU A 233 -0.40 -15.26 3.36
CA GLU A 233 -0.05 -16.46 2.58
C GLU A 233 -0.70 -16.51 1.18
N GLU A 234 -1.91 -15.96 1.02
CA GLU A 234 -2.63 -15.95 -0.26
C GLU A 234 -1.86 -15.15 -1.34
N ILE A 235 -1.22 -14.04 -0.95
CA ILE A 235 -0.42 -13.22 -1.86
C ILE A 235 0.71 -14.07 -2.45
N PHE A 236 1.44 -14.79 -1.59
CA PHE A 236 2.59 -15.59 -1.98
C PHE A 236 2.18 -16.82 -2.78
N LYS A 237 1.11 -17.52 -2.37
CA LYS A 237 0.55 -18.64 -3.14
C LYS A 237 0.09 -18.21 -4.54
N LYS A 238 -0.49 -17.02 -4.65
CA LYS A 238 -1.04 -16.53 -5.92
C LYS A 238 0.04 -15.96 -6.85
N PHE A 239 0.96 -15.16 -6.32
CA PHE A 239 1.87 -14.33 -7.12
C PHE A 239 3.36 -14.62 -6.86
N PHE A 240 3.77 -15.18 -5.73
CA PHE A 240 5.20 -15.31 -5.37
C PHE A 240 5.55 -16.71 -4.86
N ARG A 241 5.27 -17.73 -5.68
CA ARG A 241 5.32 -19.14 -5.28
C ARG A 241 6.69 -19.63 -4.82
N ASP A 242 7.75 -18.97 -5.28
CA ASP A 242 9.13 -19.30 -4.90
C ASP A 242 9.50 -18.84 -3.48
N ILE A 243 8.65 -18.05 -2.83
CA ILE A 243 8.86 -17.50 -1.49
C ILE A 243 7.67 -17.87 -0.62
N LYS A 244 7.92 -18.56 0.50
CA LYS A 244 6.86 -18.87 1.46
C LYS A 244 6.64 -17.69 2.40
N TYR A 245 5.39 -17.30 2.58
CA TYR A 245 5.01 -16.31 3.58
C TYR A 245 5.53 -16.68 4.98
N GLU A 246 5.39 -17.96 5.35
CA GLU A 246 5.86 -18.49 6.65
C GLU A 246 7.36 -18.24 6.89
N ASP A 247 8.20 -18.26 5.85
CA ASP A 247 9.63 -18.01 6.01
C ASP A 247 9.91 -16.55 6.38
N ILE A 248 9.14 -15.60 5.82
CA ILE A 248 9.24 -14.17 6.12
C ILE A 248 8.63 -13.89 7.49
N ASP A 249 7.43 -14.41 7.75
CA ASP A 249 6.68 -14.23 8.99
C ASP A 249 7.48 -14.74 10.20
N ASN A 250 7.98 -15.98 10.13
CA ASN A 250 8.84 -16.53 11.18
C ASN A 250 10.14 -15.73 11.34
N TYR A 251 10.70 -15.19 10.27
CA TYR A 251 11.90 -14.37 10.36
C TYR A 251 11.65 -13.07 11.12
N LEU A 252 10.56 -12.36 10.79
CA LEU A 252 10.17 -11.12 11.45
C LEU A 252 9.78 -11.34 12.92
N ILE A 253 9.12 -12.44 13.25
CA ILE A 253 8.81 -12.81 14.65
C ILE A 253 10.08 -13.09 15.44
N ASN A 254 11.05 -13.80 14.86
CA ASN A 254 12.28 -14.13 15.56
C ASN A 254 13.21 -12.91 15.73
N ILE A 255 13.22 -11.98 14.76
CA ILE A 255 14.08 -10.80 14.85
C ILE A 255 13.55 -9.77 15.84
N SER A 256 12.22 -9.67 16.03
CA SER A 256 11.63 -8.74 17.01
C SER A 256 12.03 -9.09 18.45
N GLU A 257 12.20 -10.39 18.73
CA GLU A 257 12.61 -10.91 20.05
C GLU A 257 14.14 -11.13 20.16
N ASN A 258 14.91 -10.72 19.15
CA ASN A 258 16.35 -10.83 19.20
C ASN A 258 16.93 -9.90 20.29
N LYS A 259 17.81 -10.43 21.13
CA LYS A 259 18.42 -9.70 22.27
C LYS A 259 19.07 -8.38 21.86
N GLU A 260 19.72 -8.32 20.70
CA GLU A 260 20.35 -7.08 20.21
C GLU A 260 19.32 -6.05 19.78
N ILE A 261 18.21 -6.48 19.17
CA ILE A 261 17.11 -5.60 18.80
C ILE A 261 16.41 -5.07 20.05
N VAL A 262 16.02 -5.96 20.98
CA VAL A 262 15.42 -5.57 22.27
C VAL A 262 16.29 -4.55 22.99
N LYS A 263 17.61 -4.81 23.07
CA LYS A 263 18.56 -3.87 23.67
C LYS A 263 18.54 -2.49 23.01
N LYS A 264 18.41 -2.38 21.68
CA LYS A 264 18.31 -1.09 20.99
C LYS A 264 17.05 -0.31 21.40
N PHE A 265 15.93 -1.00 21.61
CA PHE A 265 14.70 -0.38 22.09
C PHE A 265 14.81 0.05 23.56
N ASP A 266 15.43 -0.78 24.42
CA ASP A 266 15.69 -0.45 25.82
C ASP A 266 16.61 0.77 25.95
N ASP A 267 17.71 0.80 25.18
CA ASP A 267 18.66 1.92 25.17
C ASP A 267 17.98 3.22 24.69
N LEU A 268 17.05 3.12 23.70
CA LEU A 268 16.24 4.26 23.25
C LEU A 268 15.26 4.74 24.33
N TYR A 269 14.58 3.82 25.01
CA TYR A 269 13.69 4.15 26.12
C TYR A 269 14.46 4.89 27.21
N ASP A 270 15.59 4.34 27.65
CA ASP A 270 16.45 4.94 28.65
C ASP A 270 16.92 6.34 28.24
N LYS A 271 17.31 6.51 26.97
CA LYS A 271 17.73 7.80 26.42
C LYS A 271 16.64 8.87 26.51
N VAL A 272 15.38 8.51 26.31
CA VAL A 272 14.24 9.45 26.41
C VAL A 272 13.82 9.67 27.87
N MET A 273 13.86 8.62 28.70
CA MET A 273 13.36 8.68 30.07
C MET A 273 14.34 9.29 31.06
N LYS A 274 15.65 9.08 30.85
CA LYS A 274 16.73 9.55 31.75
C LYS A 274 17.27 10.94 31.40
N LYS A 275 16.83 11.55 30.30
CA LYS A 275 17.00 13.00 30.03
C LYS A 275 16.16 13.84 30.96
#